data_AF-A0A0T6ARI0-F1
#
_entry.id   AF-A0A0T6ARI0-F1
#
_cell.length_a   1.000
_cell.length_b   1.000
_cell.length_c   1.000
_cell.angle_alpha   90.00
_cell.angle_beta   90.00
_cell.angle_gamma   90.00
#
_symmetry.space_group_name_H-M   'P 1'
#
loop_
_entity.id
_entity.type
_entity.pdbx_description
1 polymer ?
#
loop_
_entity_poly.entity_id
_entity_poly.type
_entity_poly.pdbx_seq_one_letter_code
_entity_poly.pdbx_strand_id
1 'polypeptide(L)' 'MPEGLEASKRGPRVGAATPPFEALDQFGRKQTFETIRGPAGALIVFIRSADW' A
#
# COMPACT_ATOMS: atom_id res chain seq x y z
N MET A 1 -19.75 -19.41 4.99
CA MET A 1 -19.42 -18.22 4.17
C MET A 1 -17.94 -17.94 4.39
N PRO A 2 -17.07 -17.88 3.36
CA PRO A 2 -15.65 -17.69 3.60
C PRO A 2 -15.42 -16.22 3.96
N GLU A 3 -14.82 -15.98 5.12
CA GLU A 3 -14.53 -14.66 5.70
C GLU A 3 -13.62 -13.79 4.81
N GLY A 4 -12.94 -14.39 3.81
CA GLY A 4 -11.98 -13.72 2.94
C GLY A 4 -12.56 -12.70 1.95
N LEU A 5 -13.84 -12.80 1.58
CA LEU A 5 -14.43 -11.87 0.59
C LEU A 5 -14.85 -10.52 1.19
N GLU A 6 -15.20 -10.49 2.48
CA GLU A 6 -15.68 -9.27 3.17
C GLU A 6 -14.54 -8.39 3.70
N ALA A 7 -13.36 -8.95 3.93
CA ALA A 7 -12.17 -8.18 4.30
C ALA A 7 -11.68 -7.28 3.15
N SER A 8 -11.89 -7.70 1.90
CA SER A 8 -11.50 -6.95 0.69
C SER A 8 -12.21 -5.60 0.52
N LYS A 9 -13.20 -5.26 1.36
CA LYS A 9 -13.92 -3.98 1.31
C LYS A 9 -13.35 -2.90 2.23
N ARG A 10 -12.44 -3.23 3.16
CA ARG A 10 -11.87 -2.28 4.15
C ARG A 10 -10.37 -2.54 4.24
N GLY A 11 -9.55 -1.50 4.09
CA GLY A 11 -8.08 -1.61 4.09
C GLY A 11 -7.48 -2.24 5.36
N PRO A 12 -6.14 -2.34 5.44
CA PRO A 12 -5.46 -2.93 6.60
C PRO A 12 -5.94 -2.34 7.92
N ARG A 13 -6.15 -3.18 8.94
CA ARG A 13 -6.54 -2.71 10.27
C ARG A 13 -5.39 -1.96 10.94
N VAL A 14 -5.71 -0.97 11.78
CA VAL A 14 -4.73 -0.28 12.62
C VAL A 14 -3.98 -1.31 13.48
N GLY A 15 -2.64 -1.22 13.51
CA GLY A 15 -1.77 -2.14 14.23
C GLY A 15 -1.47 -3.45 13.50
N ALA A 16 -2.15 -3.76 12.39
CA ALA A 16 -1.76 -4.88 11.54
C ALA A 16 -0.46 -4.56 10.79
N ALA A 17 0.33 -5.59 10.51
CA ALA A 17 1.48 -5.46 9.63
C ALA A 17 1.05 -4.97 8.25
N THR A 18 1.85 -4.07 7.67
CA THR A 18 1.65 -3.61 6.30
C THR A 18 1.73 -4.81 5.34
N PRO A 19 0.75 -4.99 4.43
CA PRO A 19 0.87 -6.00 3.39
C PRO A 19 2.13 -5.78 2.55
N PRO A 20 2.82 -6.84 2.10
CA PRO A 20 3.96 -6.68 1.22
C PRO A 20 3.52 -6.00 -0.08
N PHE A 21 4.31 -5.04 -0.54
CA PHE A 21 4.10 -4.39 -1.84
C PHE A 21 5.43 -4.11 -2.53
N GLU A 22 5.37 -4.08 -3.85
CA GLU A 22 6.43 -3.59 -4.71
C GLU A 22 5.81 -2.70 -5.79
N ALA A 23 6.36 -1.51 -5.99
CA ALA A 23 5.92 -0.60 -7.03
C ALA A 23 7.12 0.09 -7.68
N LEU A 24 6.96 0.52 -8.93
CA LEU A 24 7.96 1.36 -9.60
C LEU A 24 7.71 2.81 -9.23
N ASP A 25 8.79 3.53 -8.89
CA ASP A 25 8.75 4.98 -8.78
C ASP A 25 8.76 5.67 -10.15
N GLN A 26 8.70 6.99 -10.17
CA GLN A 26 8.71 7.80 -11.39
C GLN A 26 9.99 7.67 -12.24
N PHE A 27 11.04 7.07 -11.69
CA PHE A 27 12.30 6.78 -12.39
C PHE A 27 12.43 5.30 -12.75
N GLY A 28 11.38 4.50 -12.55
CA GLY A 28 11.39 3.06 -12.81
C GLY A 28 12.15 2.24 -11.77
N ARG A 29 12.50 2.81 -10.60
CA ARG A 29 13.16 2.04 -9.53
C ARG A 29 12.11 1.32 -8.71
N LYS A 30 12.37 0.05 -8.39
CA LYS A 30 11.52 -0.73 -7.51
C LYS A 30 11.61 -0.19 -6.07
N GLN A 31 10.46 0.06 -5.48
CA GLN A 31 10.29 0.51 -4.10
C GLN A 31 9.47 -0.52 -3.31
N THR A 32 9.85 -0.71 -2.05
CA THR A 32 9.14 -1.53 -1.05
C THR A 32 8.84 -0.68 0.19
N PHE A 33 8.17 -1.22 1.19
CA PHE A 33 7.97 -0.50 2.46
C PHE A 33 9.30 -0.13 3.12
N GLU A 34 10.26 -1.05 3.07
CA GLU A 34 11.59 -0.89 3.69
C GLU A 34 12.39 0.22 3.04
N THR A 35 12.28 0.40 1.71
CA THR A 35 13.04 1.41 0.99
C THR A 35 12.47 2.82 1.14
N ILE A 36 11.16 2.94 1.36
CA ILE A 36 10.48 4.26 1.44
C ILE A 36 10.25 4.76 2.87
N ARG A 37 10.26 3.88 3.88
CA ARG A 37 9.96 4.28 5.25
C ARG A 37 11.09 5.10 5.87
N GLY A 38 10.72 6.18 6.54
CA GLY A 38 11.61 6.94 7.41
C GLY A 38 11.51 6.50 8.88
N PRO A 39 12.16 7.24 9.80
CA PRO A 39 12.04 7.01 11.26
C PRO A 39 10.61 7.08 11.78
N ALA A 40 9.76 7.88 11.14
CA ALA A 40 8.34 8.02 11.49
C ALA A 40 7.40 7.10 10.68
N GLY A 41 7.94 6.17 9.90
CA GLY A 41 7.17 5.31 9.00
C GLY A 41 7.01 5.89 7.59
N ALA A 42 5.94 5.49 6.90
CA ALA A 42 5.61 5.90 5.54
C ALA A 42 4.11 6.18 5.41
N LEU A 43 3.75 7.11 4.52
CA LEU A 43 2.37 7.35 4.10
C LEU A 43 2.19 6.85 2.67
N ILE A 44 1.24 5.95 2.46
CA ILE A 44 0.90 5.40 1.14
C ILE A 44 -0.46 5.99 0.74
N VAL A 45 -0.48 6.76 -0.35
CA VAL A 45 -1.69 7.41 -0.87
C VAL A 45 -2.10 6.75 -2.18
N PHE A 46 -3.27 6.14 -2.20
CA PHE A 46 -3.87 5.60 -3.42
C PHE A 46 -4.69 6.69 -4.09
N ILE A 47 -4.24 7.15 -5.26
CA ILE A 47 -4.99 8.09 -6.10
C ILE A 47 -5.44 7.37 -7.37
N ARG A 48 -6.68 7.63 -7.79
CA ARG A 48 -7.16 7.30 -9.13
C ARG A 48 -7.32 8.61 -9.89
N SER A 49 -6.41 8.88 -10.82
CA SER A 49 -6.59 10.00 -11.74
C SER A 49 -7.65 9.65 -12.77
N ALA A 50 -8.34 10.66 -13.30
CA ALA A 50 -9.02 10.54 -14.58
C ALA A 50 -8.02 10.86 -15.68
N ASP A 51 -7.97 10.02 -16.71
CA ASP A 51 -7.34 10.40 -17.97
C ASP A 51 -8.29 11.42 -18.62
N TRP A 52 -7.79 12.62 -18.93
CA TRP A 52 -8.53 13.62 -19.70
C TRP A 52 -8.05 13.63 -21.14
#